data_AF-A0A1X1QT40-F1
#
_entry.id   AF-A0A1X1QT40-F1
#
_cell.length_a   1.000
_cell.length_b   1.000
_cell.length_c   1.000
_cell.angle_alpha   90.00
_cell.angle_beta   90.00
_cell.angle_gamma   90.00
#
_symmetry.space_group_name_H-M   'P 1'
#
loop_
_entity.id
_entity.type
_entity.pdbx_description
1 polymer ?
#
loop_
_entity_poly.entity_id
_entity_poly.type
_entity_poly.pdbx_seq_one_letter_code
_entity_poly.pdbx_strand_id
1 'polypeptide(L)'
;MASQSVTSITLLFLMLVIASALSIVYVKYDARLKFNQLQKELREQDRLGVEWSRLQLEQNTWSSNNKIEHVARTTLKLQVPTPEQIIYIKVK
;
A
#
# COMPACT_ATOMS: atom_id res chain seq x y z
N MET A 1 48.64 -42.96 17.72
CA MET A 1 47.25 -43.18 17.26
C MET A 1 46.30 -42.13 17.82
N ALA A 2 46.29 -41.85 19.14
CA ALA A 2 45.41 -40.84 19.75
C ALA A 2 45.58 -39.40 19.21
N SER A 3 46.78 -38.99 18.80
CA SER A 3 47.01 -37.66 18.22
C SER A 3 46.37 -37.50 16.83
N GLN A 4 46.42 -38.53 15.99
CA GLN A 4 45.86 -38.50 14.63
C GLN A 4 44.33 -38.38 14.66
N SER A 5 43.65 -39.09 15.58
CA SER A 5 42.19 -38.97 15.74
C SER A 5 41.75 -37.57 16.18
N VAL A 6 42.53 -36.92 17.05
CA VAL A 6 42.23 -35.54 17.50
C VAL A 6 42.38 -34.56 16.34
N THR A 7 43.41 -34.71 15.50
CA THR A 7 43.59 -33.81 14.34
C THR A 7 42.44 -33.91 13.34
N SER A 8 41.96 -35.12 13.05
CA SER A 8 40.81 -35.33 12.15
C SER A 8 39.52 -34.70 12.68
N ILE A 9 39.25 -34.81 13.99
CA ILE A 9 38.08 -34.19 14.62
C ILE A 9 38.16 -32.66 14.55
N THR A 10 39.33 -32.08 14.81
CA THR A 10 39.54 -30.62 14.70
C THR A 10 39.33 -30.13 13.27
N LEU A 11 39.82 -30.86 12.27
CA LEU A 11 39.59 -30.55 10.85
C LEU A 11 38.11 -30.63 10.48
N LEU A 12 37.38 -31.62 10.99
CA LEU A 12 35.94 -31.74 10.79
C LEU A 12 35.20 -30.53 11.37
N PHE A 13 35.50 -30.14 12.60
CA PHE A 13 34.87 -28.97 13.22
C PHE A 13 35.23 -27.67 12.50
N LEU A 14 36.47 -27.52 12.04
CA LEU A 14 36.88 -26.37 11.23
C LEU A 14 36.02 -26.27 9.96
N MET A 15 35.84 -27.38 9.26
CA MET A 15 34.97 -27.42 8.07
C MET A 15 33.51 -27.10 8.40
N LEU A 16 32.96 -27.63 9.50
CA LEU A 16 31.60 -27.29 9.94
C LEU A 16 31.44 -25.79 10.23
N VAL A 17 32.42 -25.17 10.91
CA VAL A 17 32.38 -23.75 11.23
C VAL A 17 32.43 -22.90 9.97
N ILE A 18 33.30 -23.25 9.02
CA ILE A 18 33.39 -22.56 7.72
C ILE A 18 32.06 -22.70 6.94
N ALA A 19 31.50 -23.91 6.87
CA ALA A 19 30.23 -24.16 6.21
C ALA A 19 29.09 -23.34 6.86
N SER A 20 29.05 -23.28 8.20
CA SER A 20 28.09 -22.48 8.95
C SER A 20 28.23 -20.99 8.64
N ALA A 21 29.46 -20.46 8.66
CA ALA A 21 29.73 -19.06 8.36
C ALA A 21 29.26 -18.69 6.93
N LEU A 22 29.57 -19.52 5.94
CA LEU A 22 29.12 -19.33 4.56
C LEU A 22 27.59 -19.41 4.45
N SER A 23 26.96 -20.37 5.14
CA SER A 23 25.51 -20.51 5.16
C SER A 23 24.81 -19.27 5.72
N ILE A 24 25.36 -18.65 6.78
CA ILE A 24 24.79 -17.43 7.36
C ILE A 24 24.85 -16.29 6.34
N VAL A 25 25.99 -16.11 5.66
CA VAL A 25 26.15 -15.07 4.63
C VAL A 25 25.15 -15.27 3.49
N TYR A 26 25.01 -16.52 3.03
CA TYR A 26 24.06 -16.86 1.98
C TYR A 26 22.61 -16.55 2.38
N VAL A 27 22.18 -17.01 3.56
CA VAL A 27 20.82 -16.78 4.07
C VAL A 27 20.55 -15.28 4.25
N LYS A 28 21.52 -14.52 4.75
CA LYS A 28 21.39 -13.06 4.89
C LYS A 28 21.23 -12.36 3.54
N TYR A 29 22.01 -12.79 2.55
CA TYR A 29 21.93 -12.23 1.20
C TYR A 29 20.58 -12.56 0.53
N ASP A 30 20.14 -13.82 0.57
CA ASP A 30 18.85 -14.24 0.03
C ASP A 30 17.67 -13.52 0.72
N ALA A 31 17.72 -13.42 2.05
CA ALA A 31 16.73 -12.65 2.81
C ALA A 31 16.68 -11.19 2.38
N ARG A 32 17.85 -10.55 2.15
CA ARG A 32 17.91 -9.17 1.67
C ARG A 32 17.31 -9.02 0.27
N LEU A 33 17.56 -9.98 -0.62
CA LEU A 33 17.02 -9.98 -1.98
C LEU A 33 15.48 -10.08 -1.97
N LYS A 34 14.95 -11.06 -1.23
CA LYS A 34 13.50 -11.27 -1.06
C LYS A 34 12.83 -10.08 -0.40
N PHE A 35 13.45 -9.50 0.63
CA PHE A 35 12.95 -8.30 1.28
C PHE A 35 12.88 -7.12 0.31
N ASN A 36 13.89 -6.91 -0.53
CA ASN A 36 13.86 -5.85 -1.53
C ASN A 36 12.72 -6.04 -2.54
N GLN A 37 12.45 -7.27 -2.96
CA GLN A 37 11.34 -7.57 -3.86
C GLN A 37 9.99 -7.27 -3.19
N LEU A 38 9.80 -7.72 -1.95
CA LEU A 38 8.60 -7.41 -1.18
C LEU A 38 8.39 -5.89 -1.05
N GLN A 39 9.44 -5.16 -0.70
CA GLN A 39 9.37 -3.70 -0.57
C GLN A 39 9.05 -3.00 -1.90
N LYS A 40 9.39 -3.60 -3.05
CA LYS A 40 9.03 -3.06 -4.36
C LYS A 40 7.53 -3.18 -4.62
N GLU A 41 6.95 -4.36 -4.37
CA GLU A 41 5.53 -4.59 -4.55
C GLU A 41 4.69 -3.73 -3.60
N LEU A 42 5.10 -3.61 -2.33
CA LEU A 42 4.42 -2.73 -1.36
C LEU A 42 4.42 -1.27 -1.80
N ARG A 43 5.53 -0.77 -2.36
CA ARG A 43 5.58 0.60 -2.90
C ARG A 43 4.62 0.80 -4.06
N GLU A 44 4.47 -0.21 -4.92
CA GLU A 44 3.51 -0.13 -6.03
C GLU A 44 2.07 -0.16 -5.51
N GLN A 45 1.78 -0.99 -4.52
CA GLN A 45 0.49 -1.00 -3.84
C GLN A 45 0.16 0.37 -3.23
N ASP A 46 1.11 0.99 -2.52
CA ASP A 46 0.94 2.32 -1.95
C ASP A 46 0.70 3.37 -3.04
N ARG A 47 1.47 3.32 -4.14
CA ARG A 47 1.29 4.23 -5.29
C ARG A 47 -0.11 4.14 -5.87
N LEU A 48 -0.59 2.91 -6.11
CA LEU A 48 -1.94 2.66 -6.62
C LEU A 48 -3.02 3.11 -5.64
N GLY A 49 -2.79 2.95 -4.32
CA GLY A 49 -3.71 3.43 -3.29
C GLY A 49 -3.86 4.96 -3.28
N VAL A 50 -2.75 5.68 -3.46
CA VAL A 50 -2.78 7.14 -3.61
C VAL A 50 -3.51 7.56 -4.89
N GLU A 51 -3.20 6.89 -6.01
CA GLU A 51 -3.85 7.15 -7.30
C GLU A 51 -5.37 6.91 -7.23
N TRP A 52 -5.79 5.80 -6.63
CA TRP A 52 -7.20 5.49 -6.39
C TRP A 52 -7.88 6.55 -5.53
N SER A 53 -7.23 6.97 -4.43
CA SER A 53 -7.75 8.02 -3.55
C SER A 53 -7.95 9.34 -4.30
N ARG A 54 -7.00 9.69 -5.18
CA ARG A 54 -7.11 10.86 -6.07
C ARG A 54 -8.27 10.73 -7.05
N LEU A 55 -8.40 9.59 -7.74
CA LEU A 55 -9.49 9.34 -8.68
C LEU A 55 -10.86 9.40 -7.99
N GLN A 56 -10.95 8.93 -6.74
CA GLN A 56 -12.17 9.00 -5.96
C GLN A 56 -12.56 10.45 -5.63
N LEU A 57 -11.59 11.32 -5.31
CA LEU A 57 -11.83 12.75 -5.12
C LEU A 57 -12.27 13.42 -6.43
N GLU A 58 -11.64 13.07 -7.55
CA GLU A 58 -12.03 13.55 -8.88
C GLU A 58 -13.48 13.12 -9.21
N GLN A 59 -13.85 11.85 -9.00
CA GLN A 59 -15.23 11.37 -9.23
C GLN A 59 -16.27 12.04 -8.33
N ASN A 60 -15.99 12.21 -7.03
CA ASN A 60 -16.92 12.85 -6.11
C ASN A 60 -17.19 14.32 -6.49
N THR A 61 -16.20 14.99 -7.05
CA THR A 61 -16.36 16.36 -7.58
C THR A 61 -17.32 16.42 -8.76
N TRP A 62 -17.45 15.34 -9.54
CA TRP A 62 -18.27 15.27 -10.76
C TRP A 62 -19.65 14.61 -10.53
N SER A 63 -19.82 13.78 -9.50
CA SER A 63 -20.97 12.89 -9.37
C SER A 63 -22.21 13.49 -8.70
N SER A 64 -22.08 14.39 -7.71
CA SER A 64 -23.24 14.78 -6.88
C SER A 64 -23.89 16.11 -7.26
N ASN A 65 -23.15 17.23 -7.23
CA ASN A 65 -23.80 18.54 -7.36
C ASN A 65 -23.82 19.10 -8.79
N ASN A 66 -22.72 19.02 -9.53
CA ASN A 66 -22.60 19.80 -10.77
C ASN A 66 -23.55 19.32 -11.89
N LYS A 67 -23.69 18.00 -12.06
CA LYS A 67 -24.57 17.43 -13.10
C LYS A 67 -26.05 17.67 -12.77
N ILE A 68 -26.44 17.48 -11.51
CA ILE A 68 -27.82 17.66 -11.06
C ILE A 68 -28.22 19.14 -11.10
N GLU A 69 -27.36 20.03 -10.59
CA GLU A 69 -27.54 21.49 -10.65
C GLU A 69 -27.67 21.98 -12.10
N HIS A 70 -26.84 21.46 -13.01
CA HIS A 70 -26.90 21.85 -14.41
C HIS A 70 -28.21 21.43 -15.07
N VAL A 71 -28.65 20.17 -14.90
CA VAL A 71 -29.94 19.68 -15.42
C VAL A 71 -31.12 20.42 -14.78
N ALA A 72 -31.06 20.67 -13.47
CA ALA A 72 -32.07 21.45 -12.75
C ALA A 72 -32.22 22.87 -13.33
N ARG A 73 -31.11 23.57 -13.60
CA ARG A 73 -31.14 24.93 -14.17
C ARG A 73 -31.46 24.97 -15.66
N THR A 74 -30.95 24.02 -16.45
CA THR A 74 -31.09 24.07 -17.92
C THR A 74 -32.35 23.39 -18.43
N THR A 75 -32.65 22.19 -17.95
CA THR A 75 -33.83 21.41 -18.40
C THR A 75 -35.07 21.79 -17.62
N LEU A 76 -34.96 21.88 -16.30
CA LEU A 76 -36.11 22.17 -15.42
C LEU A 76 -36.29 23.66 -15.13
N LYS A 77 -35.37 24.54 -15.58
CA LYS A 77 -35.36 25.98 -15.32
C LYS A 77 -35.55 26.34 -13.84
N LEU A 78 -35.06 25.48 -12.95
CA LEU A 78 -35.12 25.69 -11.51
C LEU A 78 -34.17 26.83 -11.13
N GLN A 79 -34.69 27.73 -10.29
CA GLN A 79 -33.98 28.86 -9.73
C GLN A 79 -33.99 28.75 -8.21
N VAL A 80 -32.94 29.25 -7.56
CA VAL A 80 -32.88 29.27 -6.09
C VAL A 80 -34.00 30.20 -5.61
N PRO A 81 -34.91 29.73 -4.72
CA PRO A 81 -36.01 30.55 -4.25
C PRO A 81 -35.49 31.76 -3.48
N THR A 82 -36.10 32.92 -3.70
CA THR A 82 -35.78 34.13 -2.93
C THR A 82 -36.30 34.01 -1.50
N PRO A 83 -35.75 34.77 -0.53
CA PRO A 83 -36.20 34.70 0.86
C PRO A 83 -37.72 34.92 1.04
N GLU A 84 -38.36 35.68 0.14
CA GLU A 84 -39.81 35.90 0.16
C GLU A 84 -40.64 34.66 -0.26
N GLN A 85 -40.01 33.69 -0.93
CA GLN A 85 -40.67 32.47 -1.43
C GLN A 85 -40.57 31.29 -0.46
N ILE A 86 -39.87 31.45 0.68
CA ILE A 86 -39.63 30.39 1.66
C ILE A 86 -40.65 30.49 2.78
N ILE A 87 -41.51 29.48 2.90
CA ILE A 87 -42.51 29.38 3.97
C ILE A 87 -42.04 28.35 5.00
N TYR A 88 -41.83 28.80 6.24
CA TYR A 88 -41.45 27.91 7.35
C TYR A 88 -42.68 27.24 7.94
N ILE A 89 -42.73 25.92 7.85
CA ILE A 89 -43.79 25.12 8.45
C ILE A 89 -43.26 24.55 9.77
N LYS A 90 -43.88 24.92 10.89
CA LYS A 90 -43.51 24.39 12.21
C LYS A 90 -44.16 23.02 12.39
N VAL A 91 -43.34 21.97 12.37
CA VAL A 91 -43.80 20.61 12.69
C VAL A 91 -43.95 20.52 14.22
N LYS A 92 -45.12 20.05 14.67
CA LYS A 92 -45.54 20.02 16.08
C LYS A 92 -44.93 18.85 16.84
#